data_AF-A0A2P6PDM1-F1
#
_entry.id   AF-A0A2P6PDM1-F1
#
_cell.length_a   1.000
_cell.length_b   1.000
_cell.length_c   1.000
_cell.angle_alpha   90.00
_cell.angle_beta   90.00
_cell.angle_gamma   90.00
#
_symmetry.space_group_name_H-M   'P 1'
#
loop_
_entity.id
_entity.type
_entity.pdbx_description
1 polymer ?
#
loop_
_entity_poly.entity_id
_entity_poly.type
_entity_poly.pdbx_seq_one_letter_code
_entity_poly.pdbx_strand_id
1 'polypeptide(L)'
;MGMCSALDTFCGQSYGAKQYLMLGIHMQRAMLVFLLVRIPLAIIWANAGRILQFLGQDPEISAAAGDYACLMIPCIFAYAIL
;
A
#
# COMPACT_ATOMS: atom_id res chain seq x y z
N MET A 1 6.24 -2.87 -6.39
CA MET A 1 6.58 -3.72 -7.56
C MET A 1 5.60 -4.86 -7.86
N GLY A 2 4.65 -5.23 -6.99
CA GLY A 2 3.65 -6.26 -7.32
C GLY A 2 2.49 -5.73 -8.16
N MET A 3 1.52 -5.09 -7.53
CA MET A 3 0.29 -4.70 -8.24
C MET A 3 0.48 -3.57 -9.28
N CYS A 4 1.55 -2.76 -9.17
CA CYS A 4 1.86 -1.71 -10.15
C CYS A 4 2.18 -2.27 -11.55
N SER A 5 2.82 -3.43 -11.65
CA SER A 5 3.21 -4.01 -12.96
C SER A 5 2.00 -4.49 -13.77
N ALA A 6 0.94 -4.97 -13.09
CA ALA A 6 -0.33 -5.28 -13.72
C ALA A 6 -0.97 -4.01 -14.30
N LEU A 7 -0.92 -2.90 -13.56
CA LEU A 7 -1.39 -1.59 -13.99
C LEU A 7 -0.62 -1.08 -15.21
N ASP A 8 0.71 -1.19 -15.22
CA ASP A 8 1.56 -0.79 -16.35
C ASP A 8 1.18 -1.55 -17.62
N THR A 9 0.84 -2.84 -17.50
CA THR A 9 0.38 -3.66 -18.64
C THR A 9 -0.97 -3.17 -19.16
N PHE A 10 -1.96 -2.96 -18.29
CA PHE A 10 -3.29 -2.46 -18.70
C PHE A 10 -3.23 -1.04 -19.27
N CYS A 11 -2.42 -0.17 -18.68
CA CYS A 11 -2.21 1.19 -19.14
C CYS A 11 -1.50 1.21 -20.51
N GLY A 12 -0.45 0.40 -20.68
CA GLY A 12 0.26 0.26 -21.96
C GLY A 12 -0.64 -0.26 -23.09
N GLN A 13 -1.49 -1.25 -22.80
CA GLN A 13 -2.48 -1.77 -23.75
C GLN A 13 -3.52 -0.70 -24.13
N SER A 14 -4.09 0.00 -23.14
CA SER A 14 -5.12 1.03 -23.36
C SER A 14 -4.56 2.24 -24.11
N TYR A 15 -3.33 2.67 -23.78
CA TYR A 15 -2.64 3.76 -24.45
C TYR A 15 -2.29 3.39 -25.90
N GLY A 16 -1.77 2.19 -26.14
CA GLY A 16 -1.48 1.67 -27.48
C GLY A 16 -2.73 1.57 -28.38
N ALA A 17 -3.88 1.23 -27.80
CA ALA A 17 -5.18 1.21 -28.47
C ALA A 17 -5.84 2.61 -28.63
N LYS A 18 -5.16 3.70 -28.23
CA LYS A 18 -5.68 5.09 -28.19
C LYS A 18 -6.95 5.25 -27.34
N GLN A 19 -7.19 4.35 -26.39
CA GLN A 19 -8.36 4.37 -25.49
C GLN A 19 -8.05 5.16 -24.21
N TYR A 20 -7.79 6.47 -24.34
CA TYR A 20 -7.39 7.32 -23.22
C TYR A 20 -8.45 7.44 -22.11
N LEU A 21 -9.73 7.31 -22.46
CA LEU A 21 -10.79 7.27 -21.45
C LEU A 21 -10.70 6.01 -20.57
N MET A 22 -10.46 4.85 -21.18
CA MET A 22 -10.32 3.59 -20.45
C MET A 22 -9.04 3.58 -19.60
N LEU A 23 -7.96 4.21 -20.09
CA LEU A 23 -6.74 4.41 -19.31
C LEU A 23 -7.03 5.12 -17.98
N GLY A 24 -7.79 6.22 -17.99
CA GLY A 24 -8.16 6.94 -16.77
C GLY A 24 -9.04 6.09 -15.84
N ILE A 25 -9.98 5.32 -16.38
CA ILE A 25 -10.86 4.44 -15.60
C ILE A 25 -10.05 3.31 -14.93
N HIS A 26 -9.10 2.71 -15.64
CA HIS A 26 -8.22 1.68 -15.08
C HIS A 26 -7.36 2.22 -13.95
N MET A 27 -6.81 3.42 -14.11
CA MET A 27 -6.01 4.09 -13.07
C MET A 27 -6.84 4.37 -11.82
N GLN A 28 -8.04 4.95 -11.94
CA GLN A 28 -8.92 5.24 -10.80
C GLN A 28 -9.36 3.97 -10.07
N ARG A 29 -9.72 2.92 -10.82
CA ARG A 29 -10.10 1.62 -10.22
C ARG A 29 -8.94 0.99 -9.47
N ALA A 30 -7.74 1.05 -10.03
CA ALA A 30 -6.56 0.54 -9.37
C ALA A 30 -6.18 1.35 -8.11
N MET A 31 -6.32 2.68 -8.13
CA MET A 31 -6.17 3.52 -6.93
C MET A 31 -7.13 3.09 -5.82
N LEU A 32 -8.41 2.84 -6.14
CA LEU A 32 -9.37 2.33 -5.16
C LEU A 32 -8.98 0.97 -4.59
N VAL A 33 -8.56 0.03 -5.44
CA VAL A 33 -8.07 -1.28 -4.99
C VAL A 33 -6.84 -1.14 -4.09
N PHE A 34 -5.91 -0.25 -4.43
CA PHE A 34 -4.73 0.01 -3.60
C PHE A 34 -5.08 0.63 -2.26
N LEU A 35 -6.03 1.56 -2.23
CA LEU A 35 -6.51 2.14 -0.98
C LEU A 35 -7.12 1.06 -0.07
N LEU A 36 -7.96 0.19 -0.65
CA LEU A 36 -8.60 -0.92 0.09
C LEU A 36 -7.59 -1.92 0.64
N VAL A 37 -6.57 -2.30 -0.14
CA VAL A 37 -5.52 -3.24 0.31
C VAL A 37 -4.62 -2.62 1.39
N ARG A 38 -4.45 -1.30 1.39
CA ARG A 38 -3.63 -0.61 2.39
C ARG A 38 -4.31 -0.46 3.75
N ILE A 39 -5.64 -0.56 3.83
CA ILE A 39 -6.39 -0.57 5.10
C ILE A 39 -5.96 -1.74 6.02
N PRO A 40 -6.04 -3.02 5.61
CA PRO A 40 -5.59 -4.12 6.45
C PRO A 40 -4.08 -4.05 6.74
N LEU A 41 -3.28 -3.53 5.80
CA LEU A 41 -1.85 -3.33 6.01
C LEU A 41 -1.58 -2.32 7.14
N ALA A 42 -2.33 -1.20 7.17
CA ALA A 42 -2.23 -0.21 8.23
C ALA A 42 -2.62 -0.78 9.60
N ILE A 43 -3.63 -1.65 9.67
CA ILE A 43 -4.02 -2.35 10.90
C ILE A 43 -2.89 -3.26 11.40
N ILE A 44 -2.21 -3.98 10.49
CA ILE A 44 -1.06 -4.82 10.83
C ILE A 44 0.09 -3.94 11.36
N TRP A 45 0.40 -2.83 10.70
CA TRP A 45 1.47 -1.92 11.12
C TRP A 45 1.18 -1.23 12.46
N ALA A 46 -0.07 -0.84 12.71
CA ALA A 46 -0.50 -0.31 14.00
C ALA A 46 -0.30 -1.32 15.15
N ASN A 47 -0.24 -2.62 14.85
CA ASN A 47 0.04 -3.68 15.81
C ASN A 47 1.46 -4.24 15.71
N ALA A 48 2.33 -3.64 14.90
CA ALA A 48 3.68 -4.16 14.64
C ALA A 48 4.47 -4.36 15.94
N GLY A 49 4.43 -3.41 16.87
CA GLY A 49 5.12 -3.55 18.16
C GLY A 49 4.62 -4.75 18.98
N ARG A 50 3.31 -4.99 19.04
CA ARG A 50 2.74 -6.17 19.73
C ARG A 50 3.09 -7.47 19.02
N ILE A 51 3.07 -7.47 17.68
CA ILE A 51 3.44 -8.62 16.86
C ILE A 51 4.91 -8.98 17.10
N LEU A 52 5.80 -7.99 17.13
CA LEU A 52 7.23 -8.21 17.42
C LEU A 52 7.45 -8.74 18.83
N GLN A 53 6.80 -8.17 19.85
CA GLN A 53 6.87 -8.69 21.22
C GLN A 53 6.37 -10.14 21.30
N PHE A 54 5.27 -10.46 20.61
CA PHE A 54 4.73 -11.82 20.55
C PHE A 54 5.70 -12.81 19.89
N LEU A 55 6.48 -12.37 18.90
CA LEU A 55 7.54 -13.14 18.25
C LEU A 55 8.81 -13.29 19.13
N GLY A 56 8.80 -12.74 20.35
CA GLY A 56 9.92 -12.83 21.30
C GLY A 56 11.01 -11.78 21.07
N GLN A 57 10.71 -10.69 20.35
CA GLN A 57 11.64 -9.56 20.24
C GLN A 57 11.71 -8.76 21.55
N ASP A 58 12.83 -8.05 21.72
CA ASP A 58 13.05 -7.17 22.86
C ASP A 58 11.92 -6.12 22.98
N PRO A 59 11.38 -5.86 24.18
CA PRO A 59 10.28 -4.92 24.38
C PRO A 59 10.60 -3.50 23.93
N GLU A 60 11.84 -3.05 24.10
CA GLU A 60 12.30 -1.70 23.76
C GLU A 60 12.42 -1.53 22.24
N ILE A 61 13.02 -2.52 21.58
CA ILE A 61 13.09 -2.58 20.10
C ILE A 61 11.69 -2.64 19.50
N SER A 62 10.81 -3.44 20.08
CA SER A 62 9.44 -3.61 19.59
C SER A 62 8.60 -2.34 19.77
N ALA A 63 8.80 -1.60 20.87
CA ALA A 63 8.14 -0.32 21.08
C ALA A 63 8.59 0.71 20.03
N ALA A 64 9.91 0.86 19.83
CA ALA A 64 10.46 1.75 18.82
C ALA A 64 9.99 1.40 17.40
N ALA A 65 9.93 0.11 17.06
CA ALA A 65 9.41 -0.35 15.78
C ALA A 65 7.91 -0.06 15.61
N GLY A 66 7.12 -0.18 16.68
CA GLY A 66 5.70 0.18 16.70
C GLY A 66 5.46 1.67 16.47
N ASP A 67 6.21 2.53 17.17
CA ASP A 67 6.12 3.98 17.02
C ASP A 67 6.52 4.41 15.61
N TYR A 68 7.61 3.86 15.08
CA TYR A 68 8.03 4.10 13.70
C TYR A 68 6.98 3.63 12.70
N ALA A 69 6.41 2.43 12.87
CA ALA A 69 5.37 1.91 11.99
C ALA A 69 4.13 2.81 11.99
N CYS A 70 3.69 3.30 13.15
CA CYS A 70 2.57 4.24 13.28
C CYS A 70 2.83 5.56 12.54
N LEU A 71 4.04 6.13 12.68
CA LEU A 71 4.43 7.35 11.97
C LEU A 71 4.46 7.18 10.45
N MET A 72 4.71 5.96 9.96
CA MET A 72 4.72 5.67 8.52
C MET A 72 3.34 5.33 7.93
N ILE A 73 2.29 5.10 8.74
CA ILE A 73 0.94 4.79 8.24
C ILE A 73 0.43 5.84 7.23
N PRO A 74 0.55 7.16 7.47
CA PRO A 74 0.13 8.17 6.50
C PRO A 74 0.87 8.07 5.15
N CYS A 75 2.16 7.75 5.17
CA CYS A 75 2.96 7.58 3.95
C CYS A 75 2.41 6.43 3.09
N ILE A 76 1.97 5.34 3.72
CA ILE A 76 1.34 4.22 3.01
C ILE A 76 0.09 4.71 2.25
N PHE A 77 -0.76 5.55 2.80
CA PHE A 77 -1.91 6.03 2.03
C PHE A 77 -1.54 7.04 0.94
N ALA A 78 -0.56 7.91 1.19
CA ALA A 78 -0.07 8.88 0.20
C ALA A 78 0.45 8.19 -1.08
N TYR A 79 1.24 7.12 -0.92
CA TYR A 79 1.75 6.34 -2.06
C TYR A 79 0.70 5.49 -2.80
N ALA A 80 -0.56 5.43 -2.34
CA ALA A 80 -1.64 4.79 -3.11
C ALA A 80 -2.31 5.75 -4.10
N ILE A 81 -2.20 7.05 -3.84
CA ILE A 81 -2.86 8.11 -4.61
C ILE A 81 -1.89 8.68 -5.65
N LEU A 82 -0.58 8.53 -5.45
CA LEU A 82 0.48 8.90 -6.38
C LEU A 82 0.67 7.83 -7.46
#